data_AF-A0A1E4HKR4-F1
#
_entry.id   AF-A0A1E4HKR4-F1
#
_cell.length_a   1.000
_cell.length_b   1.000
_cell.length_c   1.000
_cell.angle_alpha   90.00
_cell.angle_beta   90.00
_cell.angle_gamma   90.00
#
_symmetry.space_group_name_H-M   'P 1'
#
loop_
_entity.id
_entity.type
_entity.pdbx_description
1 polymer ?
#
loop_
_entity_poly.entity_id
_entity_poly.type
_entity_poly.pdbx_seq_one_letter_code
_entity_poly.pdbx_strand_id
1 'polypeptide(L)' 'MKPDASRHDPRPEYLRELIAQSGLSQVECARRIGLDPATLRKYLMPSGASSRLSADYRTQYALEQLAGSQR' A
#
# COMPACT_ATOMS: atom_id res chain seq x y z
N MET A 1 4.00 14.61 -2.43
CA MET A 1 5.34 14.37 -2.99
C MET A 1 5.26 14.46 -4.52
N LYS A 2 6.36 14.64 -5.27
CA LYS A 2 6.32 14.41 -6.73
C LYS A 2 6.42 12.90 -6.98
N PRO A 3 5.53 12.27 -7.79
CA PRO A 3 5.66 10.86 -8.12
C PRO A 3 6.99 10.56 -8.82
N ASP A 4 7.66 9.51 -8.39
CA ASP A 4 8.94 9.03 -8.92
C ASP A 4 8.97 7.49 -8.90
N ALA A 5 8.79 6.88 -10.07
CA ALA A 5 8.69 5.44 -10.21
C ALA A 5 10.00 4.70 -9.92
N SER A 6 11.17 5.37 -9.93
CA SER A 6 12.42 4.71 -9.53
C SER A 6 12.49 4.38 -8.04
N ARG A 7 11.51 4.88 -7.25
CA ARG A 7 11.36 4.61 -5.81
C ARG A 7 10.33 3.52 -5.52
N HIS A 8 9.94 2.73 -6.52
CA HIS A 8 8.99 1.63 -6.34
C HIS A 8 9.57 0.54 -5.42
N ASP A 9 8.87 0.33 -4.30
CA ASP A 9 9.12 -0.68 -3.28
C ASP A 9 7.83 -1.49 -3.03
N PRO A 10 7.63 -2.62 -3.73
CA PRO A 10 6.45 -3.48 -3.59
C PRO A 10 6.53 -4.44 -2.39
N ARG A 11 7.47 -4.24 -1.45
CA ARG A 11 7.61 -5.11 -0.28
C ARG A 11 6.41 -4.97 0.65
N PRO A 12 5.80 -6.08 1.10
CA PRO A 12 4.68 -6.04 2.04
C PRO A 12 4.97 -5.25 3.31
N GLU A 13 6.22 -5.31 3.79
CA GLU A 13 6.67 -4.65 5.01
C GLU A 13 6.52 -3.13 4.88
N TYR A 14 6.99 -2.58 3.76
CA TYR A 14 6.88 -1.15 3.47
C TYR A 14 5.41 -0.71 3.34
N LEU A 15 4.59 -1.47 2.61
CA LEU A 15 3.17 -1.15 2.46
C LEU A 15 2.41 -1.21 3.79
N ARG A 16 2.76 -2.15 4.68
CA ARG A 16 2.18 -2.23 6.04
C ARG A 16 2.60 -1.04 6.89
N GLU A 17 3.85 -0.59 6.80
CA GLU A 17 4.32 0.62 7.50
C GLU A 17 3.55 1.86 7.04
N LEU A 18 3.31 2.03 5.74
CA LEU A 18 2.50 3.14 5.22
C LEU A 18 1.06 3.13 5.75
N ILE A 19 0.45 1.93 5.82
CA ILE A 19 -0.90 1.79 6.39
C ILE A 19 -0.90 2.10 7.89
N ALA A 20 0.12 1.66 8.63
CA ALA A 20 0.24 1.99 10.04
C ALA A 20 0.40 3.50 10.26
N GLN A 21 1.21 4.17 9.43
CA GLN A 21 1.44 5.61 9.48
C GLN A 21 0.19 6.44 9.13
N SER A 22 -0.71 5.92 8.29
CA SER A 22 -1.97 6.61 7.98
C SER A 22 -2.97 6.61 9.14
N GLY A 23 -2.78 5.74 10.13
CA GLY A 23 -3.73 5.55 11.24
C GLY A 23 -5.10 4.99 10.80
N LEU A 24 -5.22 4.52 9.56
CA LEU A 24 -6.44 3.94 9.02
C LEU A 24 -6.37 2.41 9.04
N SER A 25 -7.53 1.76 9.05
CA SER A 25 -7.60 0.31 8.82
C SER A 25 -7.18 -0.03 7.38
N GLN A 26 -6.72 -1.27 7.15
CA GLN A 26 -6.42 -1.75 5.79
C GLN A 26 -7.62 -1.60 4.84
N VAL A 27 -8.84 -1.89 5.32
CA VAL A 27 -10.07 -1.78 4.52
C VAL A 27 -10.34 -0.32 4.13
N GLU A 28 -10.14 0.61 5.06
CA GLU A 28 -10.34 2.04 4.81
C GLU A 28 -9.27 2.59 3.86
N CYS A 29 -8.00 2.20 4.02
CA CYS A 29 -6.95 2.51 3.06
C CYS A 29 -7.33 2.04 1.65
N ALA A 30 -7.74 0.77 1.50
CA ALA A 30 -8.14 0.22 0.20
C ALA A 30 -9.26 1.05 -0.44
N ARG A 31 -10.32 1.36 0.31
CA ARG A 31 -11.44 2.17 -0.18
C ARG A 31 -11.01 3.56 -0.62
N ARG A 32 -10.17 4.25 0.16
CA ARG A 32 -9.71 5.60 -0.18
C ARG A 32 -8.84 5.67 -1.43
N ILE A 33 -8.11 4.60 -1.74
CA ILE A 33 -7.28 4.52 -2.95
C ILE A 33 -7.98 3.78 -4.10
N GLY A 34 -9.27 3.46 -3.97
CA GLY A 34 -10.06 2.81 -5.01
C GLY A 34 -9.72 1.34 -5.27
N LEU A 35 -9.12 0.65 -4.30
CA LEU A 35 -8.84 -0.79 -4.37
C LEU A 35 -9.88 -1.63 -3.65
N ASP A 36 -10.11 -2.83 -4.18
CA ASP A 36 -10.81 -3.88 -3.44
C ASP A 36 -9.97 -4.32 -2.21
N PRO A 37 -10.57 -4.45 -1.00
CA PRO A 37 -9.84 -4.83 0.20
C PRO A 37 -9.15 -6.20 0.12
N ALA A 38 -9.68 -7.16 -0.65
CA ALA A 38 -9.01 -8.44 -0.86
C ALA A 38 -7.77 -8.30 -1.74
N THR A 39 -7.80 -7.38 -2.71
CA THR A 39 -6.62 -7.04 -3.53
C THR A 39 -5.51 -6.44 -2.66
N LEU A 40 -5.83 -5.46 -1.80
CA LEU A 40 -4.85 -4.90 -0.88
C LEU A 40 -4.28 -5.98 0.06
N ARG A 41 -5.13 -6.90 0.56
CA ARG A 41 -4.68 -8.02 1.38
C ARG A 41 -3.65 -8.89 0.67
N LYS A 42 -3.81 -9.16 -0.63
CA LYS A 42 -2.85 -9.93 -1.44
C LYS A 42 -1.50 -9.22 -1.57
N TYR A 43 -1.47 -7.89 -1.64
CA TYR A 43 -0.24 -7.11 -1.63
C TYR A 43 0.49 -7.17 -0.29
N LEU A 44 -0.26 -7.26 0.80
CA LEU A 44 0.25 -7.35 2.17
C LEU A 44 0.54 -8.79 2.62
N MET A 45 0.47 -9.80 1.76
CA MET A 45 0.86 -11.16 2.13
C MET A 45 2.38 -11.27 2.28
N PRO A 46 2.91 -12.13 3.16
CA PRO A 46 4.35 -12.36 3.28
C PRO A 46 5.00 -12.77 1.96
N SER A 47 6.28 -12.41 1.80
CA SER A 47 7.10 -12.88 0.69
C SER A 47 7.16 -14.41 0.67
N GLY A 48 6.86 -15.01 -0.49
CA GLY A 48 6.80 -16.48 -0.67
C GLY A 48 5.39 -17.09 -0.60
N ALA A 49 4.36 -16.32 -0.25
CA ALA A 49 2.99 -16.83 -0.33
C ALA A 49 2.53 -17.00 -1.80
N SER A 50 2.02 -18.18 -2.14
CA SER A 50 1.67 -18.55 -3.54
C SER A 50 0.64 -17.62 -4.20
N SER A 51 -0.22 -16.98 -3.40
CA SER A 51 -1.27 -16.07 -3.90
C SER A 51 -0.92 -14.59 -3.73
N ARG A 52 0.32 -14.26 -3.35
CA ARG A 52 0.78 -12.88 -3.19
C ARG A 52 0.79 -12.19 -4.55
N LEU A 53 0.32 -10.95 -4.57
CA LEU A 53 0.48 -10.06 -5.71
C LEU A 53 1.49 -8.97 -5.34
N SER A 54 2.16 -8.41 -6.36
CA SER A 54 3.01 -7.22 -6.18
C SER A 54 2.19 -5.98 -6.49
N ALA A 55 2.19 -5.02 -5.58
CA ALA A 55 1.54 -3.73 -5.80
C ALA A 55 2.32 -2.94 -6.87
N ASP A 56 1.59 -2.24 -7.74
CA ASP A 56 2.20 -1.28 -8.67
C ASP A 56 2.63 0.02 -7.95
N TYR A 57 3.44 0.83 -8.61
CA TYR A 57 3.90 2.09 -8.03
C TYR A 57 2.74 3.05 -7.72
N ARG A 58 1.65 3.00 -8.49
CA ARG A 58 0.47 3.86 -8.26
C ARG A 58 -0.18 3.55 -6.91
N THR A 59 -0.31 2.27 -6.58
CA THR A 59 -0.82 1.81 -5.29
C THR A 59 0.07 2.25 -4.15
N GLN A 60 1.39 2.05 -4.28
CA GLN A 60 2.36 2.51 -3.28
C GLN A 60 2.25 4.02 -3.07
N TYR A 61 2.31 4.80 -4.15
CA TYR A 61 2.26 6.25 -4.08
C TYR A 61 0.96 6.75 -3.43
N ALA A 62 -0.17 6.12 -3.73
CA ALA A 62 -1.44 6.47 -3.08
C ALA A 62 -1.39 6.21 -1.55
N LEU A 63 -0.77 5.10 -1.12
CA LEU A 63 -0.56 4.81 0.31
C LEU A 63 0.42 5.80 0.96
N GLU A 64 1.50 6.19 0.27
CA GLU A 64 2.44 7.23 0.74
C GLU A 64 1.72 8.56 0.98
N GLN A 65 0.82 8.94 0.08
CA GLN A 65 0.03 10.16 0.20
C GLN A 65 -0.97 10.09 1.35
N LEU A 66 -1.63 8.94 1.57
CA LEU A 66 -2.48 8.73 2.76
C LEU A 66 -1.68 8.81 4.07
N ALA A 67 -0.52 8.17 4.13
CA ALA A 67 0.38 8.23 5.29
C ALA A 67 0.86 9.66 5.58
N GLY A 68 1.18 10.42 4.53
CA GLY A 68 1.64 11.80 4.65
C GLY A 68 0.54 12.83 4.98
N SER A 69 -0.74 12.50 4.79
CA SER A 69 -1.87 13.43 5.01
C SER A 69 -2.27 13.59 6.47
N GLN A 70 -1.74 12.76 7.36
CA GLN A 70 -2.06 12.72 8.79
C GLN A 70 -1.01 13.46 9.64
N ARG A 71 -0.24 14.35 9.00
CA ARG A 71 0.79 15.20 9.62
C ARG A 71 0.37 16.65 9.68
#